data_AF-A0A845FCT9-F1
#
_entry.id   AF-A0A845FCT9-F1
#
_cell.length_a   1.000
_cell.length_b   1.000
_cell.length_c   1.000
_cell.angle_alpha   90.00
_cell.angle_beta   90.00
_cell.angle_gamma   90.00
#
_symmetry.space_group_name_H-M   'P 1'
#
loop_
_entity.id
_entity.type
_entity.pdbx_description
1 polymer ?
#
loop_
_entity_poly.entity_id
_entity_poly.type
_entity_poly.pdbx_seq_one_letter_code
_entity_poly.pdbx_strand_id
1 'polypeptide(L)'
;MTKEKYTEANYIKLHLKYGVGIAALFVINAFTFNLADDDKIVNYIGFAGTITSILLAVVAIIYSFFQSQGFANTQSKLDDSADKIENITNELKDVTDYKDFINQIDTRLNTFDKQLNTFEELHPKFDSMREEIYERIDSLTRILESSETEPNFQPLPTEKENKEIVKANYTQEYLEKFLSSFSNIDVLYIIAVRKHHSKKQALRLGEYVVFVNYYILNEKNDDLLSGRFNGIALTLNSMGVLIINQNDPKYFNFKYLDENFIKAIDAVEQRIKEGENQQMKKYLEYIDKYVSSGFTVSGEKVTDYVKKES
;
A
#
# COMPACT_ATOMS: atom_id res chain seq x y z
N MET A 1 48.27 49.75 0.11
CA MET A 1 47.77 51.07 0.55
C MET A 1 46.37 50.90 1.18
N THR A 2 46.21 50.05 2.21
CA THR A 2 44.89 49.39 2.42
C THR A 2 44.53 48.99 3.85
N LYS A 3 45.35 49.25 4.88
CA LYS A 3 44.92 49.09 6.30
C LYS A 3 45.02 50.39 7.09
N GLU A 4 46.12 51.13 6.97
CA GLU A 4 46.32 52.43 7.63
C GLU A 4 45.22 53.45 7.31
N LYS A 5 44.85 53.58 6.03
CA LYS A 5 43.84 54.55 5.56
C LYS A 5 42.43 54.27 6.09
N TYR A 6 42.10 53.01 6.41
CA TYR A 6 40.80 52.61 6.95
C TYR A 6 40.67 52.94 8.44
N THR A 7 41.78 52.80 9.18
CA THR A 7 41.84 53.14 10.61
C THR A 7 41.75 54.65 10.81
N GLU A 8 42.49 55.45 10.03
CA GLU A 8 42.44 56.91 10.12
C GLU A 8 41.05 57.49 9.81
N ALA A 9 40.35 56.93 8.81
CA ALA A 9 39.01 57.37 8.46
C ALA A 9 37.98 57.15 9.59
N ASN A 10 38.12 56.08 10.38
CA ASN A 10 37.26 55.82 11.54
C ASN A 10 37.61 56.71 12.73
N TYR A 11 38.89 57.00 12.98
CA TYR A 11 39.29 57.96 14.01
C TYR A 11 38.77 59.36 13.71
N ILE A 12 38.85 59.82 12.46
CA ILE A 12 38.31 61.13 12.04
C ILE A 12 36.80 61.19 12.26
N LYS A 13 36.05 60.13 11.89
CA LYS A 13 34.59 60.07 12.14
C LYS A 13 34.26 60.07 13.64
N LEU A 14 35.06 59.40 14.45
CA LEU A 14 34.88 59.36 15.90
C LEU A 14 35.16 60.73 16.53
N HIS A 15 36.27 61.39 16.17
CA HIS A 15 36.60 62.74 16.61
C HIS A 15 35.57 63.78 16.12
N LEU A 16 35.03 63.62 14.91
CA LEU A 16 33.94 64.46 14.41
C LEU A 16 32.67 64.29 15.25
N LYS A 17 32.29 63.05 15.61
CA LYS A 17 31.14 62.79 16.49
C LYS A 17 31.34 63.41 17.88
N TYR A 18 32.53 63.25 18.48
CA TYR A 18 32.83 63.86 19.78
C TYR A 18 32.90 65.39 19.69
N GLY A 19 33.49 65.94 18.63
CA GLY A 19 33.57 67.38 18.41
C GLY A 19 32.19 68.03 18.26
N VAL A 20 31.29 67.40 17.50
CA VAL A 20 29.89 67.85 17.38
C VAL A 20 29.16 67.74 18.73
N GLY A 21 29.37 66.65 19.47
CA GLY A 21 28.78 66.49 20.80
C GLY A 21 29.22 67.56 21.79
N ILE A 22 30.52 67.86 21.84
CA ILE A 22 31.08 68.91 22.71
C ILE A 22 30.58 70.30 22.27
N ALA A 23 30.58 70.61 20.97
CA ALA A 23 30.04 71.87 20.47
C ALA A 23 28.56 72.05 20.83
N ALA A 24 27.75 71.00 20.70
CA ALA A 24 26.35 71.01 21.10
C ALA A 24 26.19 71.27 22.61
N LEU A 25 27.02 70.67 23.46
CA LEU A 25 27.01 70.93 24.91
C LEU A 25 27.34 72.39 25.22
N PHE A 26 28.32 73.00 24.55
CA PHE A 26 28.63 74.42 24.72
C PHE A 26 27.45 75.32 24.33
N VAL A 27 26.80 75.03 23.19
CA VAL A 27 25.62 75.78 22.75
C VAL A 27 24.50 75.67 23.77
N ILE A 28 24.17 74.46 24.23
CA ILE A 28 23.12 74.24 25.23
C ILE A 28 23.44 75.02 26.51
N ASN A 29 24.67 74.96 27.02
CA ASN A 29 25.05 75.70 28.23
C ASN A 29 24.96 77.22 28.04
N ALA A 30 25.38 77.75 26.88
CA ALA A 30 25.28 79.18 26.59
C ALA A 30 23.82 79.66 26.56
N PHE A 31 22.92 78.87 25.95
CA PHE A 31 21.49 79.15 25.98
C PHE A 31 20.92 79.05 27.41
N THR A 32 21.28 78.01 28.16
CA THR A 32 20.81 77.84 29.55
C THR A 32 21.19 79.01 30.43
N PHE A 33 22.44 79.49 30.38
CA PHE A 33 22.84 80.66 31.17
C PHE A 33 22.15 81.96 30.75
N ASN A 34 21.88 82.15 29.45
CA ASN A 34 21.21 83.35 28.96
C ASN A 34 19.72 83.39 29.31
N LEU A 35 19.06 82.22 29.34
CA LEU A 35 17.62 82.10 29.58
C LEU A 35 17.25 81.82 31.05
N ALA A 36 18.23 81.53 31.92
CA ALA A 36 17.98 81.19 33.32
C ALA A 36 17.42 82.35 34.17
N ASP A 37 17.66 83.61 33.77
CA ASP A 37 17.22 84.80 34.52
C ASP A 37 15.75 85.19 34.24
N ASP A 38 15.06 84.54 33.30
CA ASP A 38 13.63 84.79 33.00
C ASP A 38 12.74 83.68 33.58
N ASP A 39 12.10 83.97 34.73
CA ASP A 39 11.19 83.07 35.44
C ASP A 39 10.05 82.52 34.57
N LYS A 40 9.59 83.24 33.54
CA LYS A 40 8.52 82.75 32.66
C LYS A 40 9.06 81.66 31.75
N ILE A 41 10.24 81.87 31.18
CA ILE A 41 10.89 80.91 30.27
C ILE A 41 11.26 79.63 31.03
N VAL A 42 11.82 79.76 32.24
CA VAL A 42 12.15 78.63 33.11
C VAL A 42 10.91 77.78 33.42
N ASN A 43 9.77 78.42 33.74
CA ASN A 43 8.50 77.71 33.98
C ASN A 43 7.96 76.99 32.73
N TYR A 44 8.05 77.61 31.54
CA TYR A 44 7.65 76.94 30.29
C TYR A 44 8.53 75.73 29.96
N ILE A 45 9.85 75.83 30.20
CA ILE A 45 10.79 74.71 30.01
C ILE A 45 10.50 73.59 31.03
N GLY A 46 10.22 73.92 32.29
CA GLY A 46 9.85 72.93 33.32
C GLY A 46 8.55 72.19 32.99
N PHE A 47 7.54 72.90 32.49
CA PHE A 47 6.29 72.32 32.02
C PHE A 47 6.49 71.42 30.79
N ALA A 48 7.21 71.91 29.78
CA ALA A 48 7.56 71.12 28.59
C ALA A 48 8.39 69.88 28.95
N GLY A 49 9.28 69.99 29.93
CA GLY A 49 10.07 68.88 30.48
C GLY A 49 9.20 67.80 31.11
N THR A 50 8.15 68.20 31.84
CA THR A 50 7.20 67.26 32.46
C THR A 50 6.37 66.53 31.40
N ILE A 51 5.86 67.24 30.38
CA ILE A 51 5.14 66.61 29.26
C ILE A 51 6.07 65.64 28.51
N THR A 52 7.30 66.05 28.23
CA THR A 52 8.30 65.20 27.54
C THR A 52 8.61 63.95 28.36
N SER A 53 8.73 64.06 29.68
CA SER A 53 8.95 62.92 30.58
C SER A 53 7.79 61.92 30.54
N ILE A 54 6.54 62.42 30.57
CA ILE A 54 5.34 61.58 30.44
C ILE A 54 5.32 60.88 29.08
N LEU A 55 5.58 61.60 27.99
CA LEU A 55 5.60 61.02 26.64
C LEU A 55 6.69 59.94 26.49
N LEU A 56 7.89 60.18 27.01
CA LEU A 56 8.97 59.20 26.98
C LEU A 56 8.62 57.95 27.81
N ALA A 57 7.99 58.11 28.96
CA ALA A 57 7.51 57.00 29.77
C ALA A 57 6.46 56.16 29.02
N VAL A 58 5.51 56.80 28.33
CA VAL A 58 4.50 56.11 27.52
C VAL A 58 5.15 55.35 26.36
N VAL A 59 6.09 55.96 25.63
CA VAL A 59 6.81 55.30 24.55
C VAL A 59 7.59 54.08 25.07
N ALA A 60 8.22 54.18 26.23
CA ALA A 60 8.91 53.07 26.86
C ALA A 60 7.97 51.92 27.24
N ILE A 61 6.79 52.24 27.79
CA ILE A 61 5.75 51.24 28.12
C ILE A 61 5.26 50.54 26.85
N ILE A 62 4.97 51.30 25.79
CA ILE A 62 4.53 50.75 24.50
C ILE A 62 5.60 49.82 23.92
N TYR A 63 6.86 50.24 23.92
CA TYR A 63 7.95 49.41 23.40
C TYR A 63 8.10 48.10 24.19
N SER A 64 8.06 48.14 25.52
CA SER A 64 8.04 46.95 26.38
C SER A 64 6.85 46.03 26.09
N PHE A 65 5.66 46.61 25.83
CA PHE A 65 4.47 45.83 25.48
C PHE A 65 4.63 45.11 24.14
N PHE A 66 5.06 45.80 23.08
CA PHE A 66 5.31 45.17 21.78
C PHE A 66 6.42 44.11 21.85
N GLN A 67 7.47 44.37 22.62
CA GLN A 67 8.53 43.41 22.86
C GLN A 67 8.01 42.15 23.57
N SER A 68 7.19 42.31 24.61
CA SER A 68 6.57 41.20 25.33
C SER A 68 5.67 40.34 24.43
N GLN A 69 4.86 40.95 23.56
CA GLN A 69 4.01 40.24 22.61
C GLN A 69 4.83 39.49 21.55
N GLY A 70 5.93 40.07 21.07
CA GLY A 70 6.86 39.40 20.17
C GLY A 70 7.56 38.20 20.81
N PHE A 71 7.92 38.28 22.10
CA PHE A 71 8.53 37.18 22.85
C PHE A 71 7.56 36.03 23.09
N ALA A 72 6.30 36.29 23.44
CA ALA A 72 5.29 35.25 23.64
C ALA A 72 5.05 34.42 22.35
N ASN A 73 4.93 35.09 21.20
CA ASN A 73 4.78 34.42 19.91
C ASN A 73 6.04 33.65 19.48
N THR A 74 7.22 34.13 19.84
CA THR A 74 8.48 33.44 19.53
C THR A 74 8.66 32.20 20.40
N GLN A 75 8.32 32.29 21.68
CA GLN A 75 8.35 31.15 22.60
C GLN A 75 7.38 30.05 22.16
N SER A 76 6.13 30.39 21.84
CA SER A 76 5.15 29.42 21.33
C SER A 76 5.62 28.74 20.04
N LYS A 77 6.26 29.47 19.11
CA LYS A 77 6.83 28.86 17.89
C LYS A 77 8.04 27.96 18.16
N LEU A 78 8.82 28.26 19.20
CA LEU A 78 9.94 27.42 19.64
C LEU A 78 9.42 26.13 20.26
N ASP A 79 8.39 26.22 21.12
CA ASP A 79 7.75 25.06 21.73
C ASP A 79 7.11 24.16 20.65
N ASP A 80 6.34 24.74 19.71
CA ASP A 80 5.78 24.00 18.57
C ASP A 80 6.86 23.31 17.69
N SER A 81 8.03 23.93 17.58
CA SER A 81 9.15 23.37 16.81
C SER A 81 9.85 22.25 17.58
N ALA A 82 9.99 22.38 18.91
CA ALA A 82 10.52 21.34 19.78
C ALA A 82 9.61 20.10 19.77
N ASP A 83 8.29 20.29 19.87
CA ASP A 83 7.30 19.21 19.79
C ASP A 83 7.35 18.47 18.45
N LYS A 84 7.52 19.21 17.33
CA LYS A 84 7.71 18.59 16.01
C LYS A 84 9.01 17.79 15.92
N ILE A 85 10.10 18.30 16.48
CA ILE A 85 11.38 17.58 16.52
C ILE A 85 11.26 16.32 17.38
N GLU A 86 10.58 16.39 18.52
CA GLU A 86 10.31 15.24 19.39
C GLU A 86 9.47 14.18 18.65
N ASN A 87 8.39 14.59 17.97
CA ASN A 87 7.57 13.68 17.17
C ASN A 87 8.36 13.02 16.04
N ILE A 88 9.15 13.80 15.27
CA ILE A 88 10.03 13.25 14.22
C ILE A 88 11.07 12.29 14.81
N THR A 89 11.61 12.59 15.99
CA THR A 89 12.59 11.73 16.66
C THR A 89 11.96 10.42 17.15
N ASN A 90 10.71 10.47 17.62
CA ASN A 90 9.94 9.29 18.00
C ASN A 90 9.56 8.45 16.77
N GLU A 91 9.11 9.07 15.67
CA GLU A 91 8.88 8.38 14.39
C GLU A 91 10.17 7.75 13.84
N LEU A 92 11.33 8.41 13.98
CA LEU A 92 12.64 7.85 13.64
C LEU A 92 13.07 6.71 14.58
N LYS A 93 12.61 6.72 15.84
CA LYS A 93 12.87 5.63 16.78
C LYS A 93 12.07 4.38 16.38
N ASP A 94 10.86 4.55 15.85
CA ASP A 94 10.08 3.45 15.25
C ASP A 94 10.77 2.92 13.96
N VAL A 95 11.56 3.75 13.25
CA VAL A 95 12.46 3.28 12.18
C VAL A 95 13.62 2.41 12.72
N THR A 96 13.86 2.33 14.04
CA THR A 96 14.82 1.36 14.60
C THR A 96 14.30 -0.09 14.51
N ASP A 97 12.98 -0.28 14.37
CA ASP A 97 12.35 -1.59 14.10
C ASP A 97 12.65 -2.11 12.69
N TYR A 98 13.25 -1.29 11.82
CA TYR A 98 13.78 -1.75 10.54
C TYR A 98 14.87 -2.81 10.72
N LYS A 99 15.59 -2.81 11.85
CA LYS A 99 16.61 -3.82 12.13
C LYS A 99 15.99 -5.20 12.34
N ASP A 100 14.86 -5.25 13.04
CA ASP A 100 14.09 -6.48 13.23
C ASP A 100 13.37 -6.90 11.95
N PHE A 101 12.88 -5.94 11.16
CA PHE A 101 12.33 -6.21 9.84
C PHE A 101 13.40 -6.76 8.86
N ILE A 102 14.61 -6.20 8.86
CA ILE A 102 15.77 -6.67 8.09
C ILE A 102 16.17 -8.08 8.55
N ASN A 103 16.23 -8.34 9.85
CA ASN A 103 16.51 -9.68 10.38
C ASN A 103 15.43 -10.70 9.98
N GLN A 104 14.16 -10.27 9.93
CA GLN A 104 13.06 -11.11 9.46
C GLN A 104 13.14 -11.39 7.95
N ILE A 105 13.53 -10.38 7.14
CA ILE A 105 13.81 -10.56 5.71
C ILE A 105 14.95 -11.58 5.52
N ASP A 106 16.05 -11.42 6.26
CA ASP A 106 17.21 -12.31 6.16
C ASP A 106 16.86 -13.76 6.55
N THR A 107 16.04 -13.92 7.60
CA THR A 107 15.53 -15.24 8.00
C THR A 107 14.64 -15.87 6.93
N ARG A 108 13.77 -15.05 6.30
CA ARG A 108 12.88 -15.50 5.22
C ARG A 108 13.67 -15.86 3.96
N LEU A 109 14.70 -15.10 3.59
CA LEU A 109 15.60 -15.39 2.48
C LEU A 109 16.36 -16.70 2.69
N ASN A 110 16.92 -16.91 3.89
CA ASN A 110 17.57 -18.18 4.23
C ASN A 110 16.61 -19.38 4.19
N THR A 111 15.34 -19.18 4.51
CA THR A 111 14.32 -20.23 4.41
C THR A 111 13.95 -20.50 2.96
N PHE A 112 13.87 -19.45 2.14
CA PHE A 112 13.61 -19.54 0.70
C PHE A 112 14.72 -20.29 -0.04
N ASP A 113 15.99 -19.99 0.24
CA ASP A 113 17.13 -20.71 -0.35
C ASP A 113 17.11 -22.21 -0.02
N LYS A 114 16.74 -22.58 1.22
CA LYS A 114 16.57 -24.00 1.59
C LYS A 114 15.45 -24.69 0.81
N GLN A 115 14.34 -23.98 0.58
CA GLN A 115 13.24 -24.50 -0.23
C GLN A 115 13.63 -24.63 -1.71
N LEU A 116 14.43 -23.69 -2.23
CA LEU A 116 14.95 -23.71 -3.59
C LEU A 116 15.91 -24.89 -3.80
N ASN A 117 16.82 -25.14 -2.85
CA ASN A 117 17.69 -26.31 -2.87
C ASN A 117 16.89 -27.62 -2.80
N THR A 118 15.83 -27.66 -1.99
CA THR A 118 14.93 -28.83 -1.95
C THR A 118 14.23 -29.05 -3.30
N PHE A 119 13.90 -27.97 -4.01
CA PHE A 119 13.31 -28.03 -5.35
C PHE A 119 14.33 -28.49 -6.41
N GLU A 120 15.58 -28.03 -6.35
CA GLU A 120 16.66 -28.55 -7.19
C GLU A 120 16.89 -30.06 -6.98
N GLU A 121 16.79 -30.56 -5.74
CA GLU A 121 16.87 -32.00 -5.46
C GLU A 121 15.67 -32.81 -5.97
N LEU A 122 14.51 -32.17 -6.17
CA LEU A 122 13.31 -32.82 -6.72
C LEU A 122 13.38 -32.99 -8.24
N HIS A 123 14.07 -32.10 -8.96
CA HIS A 123 14.20 -32.19 -10.42
C HIS A 123 14.78 -33.54 -10.90
N PRO A 124 15.94 -34.03 -10.41
CA PRO A 124 16.47 -35.31 -10.86
C PRO A 124 15.59 -36.49 -10.45
N LYS A 125 14.82 -36.38 -9.37
CA LYS A 125 13.82 -37.40 -8.98
C LYS A 125 12.65 -37.44 -9.96
N PHE A 126 12.20 -36.29 -10.47
CA PHE A 126 11.20 -36.23 -11.53
C PHE A 126 11.71 -36.84 -12.84
N ASP A 127 12.99 -36.61 -13.18
CA ASP A 127 13.60 -37.22 -14.35
C ASP A 127 13.73 -38.74 -14.19
N SER A 128 14.18 -39.24 -13.03
CA SER A 128 14.22 -40.69 -12.77
C SER A 128 12.83 -41.33 -12.81
N MET A 129 11.81 -40.62 -12.30
CA MET A 129 10.43 -41.09 -12.33
C MET A 129 9.87 -41.10 -13.77
N ARG A 130 10.27 -40.14 -14.61
CA ARG A 130 9.91 -40.10 -16.04
C ARG A 130 10.51 -41.29 -16.79
N GLU A 131 11.78 -41.60 -16.56
CA GLU A 131 12.42 -42.76 -17.17
C GLU A 131 11.76 -44.08 -16.72
N GLU A 132 11.42 -44.22 -15.43
CA GLU A 132 10.69 -45.40 -14.92
C GLU A 132 9.29 -45.54 -15.57
N ILE A 133 8.59 -44.42 -15.80
CA ILE A 133 7.31 -44.42 -16.52
C ILE A 133 7.49 -44.89 -17.97
N TYR A 134 8.52 -44.43 -18.68
CA TYR A 134 8.78 -44.87 -20.05
C TYR A 134 9.11 -46.36 -20.13
N GLU A 135 9.95 -46.89 -19.22
CA GLU A 135 10.22 -48.32 -19.17
C GLU A 135 8.97 -49.16 -18.89
N ARG A 136 8.09 -48.68 -18.00
CA ARG A 136 6.80 -49.34 -17.74
C ARG A 136 5.88 -49.30 -18.95
N ILE A 137 5.79 -48.19 -19.67
CA ILE A 137 4.98 -48.09 -20.91
C ILE A 137 5.52 -49.04 -21.99
N ASP A 138 6.83 -49.11 -22.17
CA ASP A 138 7.47 -50.01 -23.13
C ASP A 138 7.23 -51.48 -22.78
N SER A 139 7.36 -51.85 -21.50
CA SER A 139 7.09 -53.21 -21.05
C SER A 139 5.62 -53.61 -21.25
N LEU A 140 4.67 -52.70 -20.99
CA LEU A 140 3.25 -52.93 -21.28
C LEU A 140 2.98 -53.09 -22.77
N THR A 141 3.63 -52.28 -23.61
CA THR A 141 3.50 -52.36 -25.08
C THR A 141 3.95 -53.72 -25.60
N ARG A 142 5.08 -54.23 -25.11
CA ARG A 142 5.59 -55.58 -25.47
C ARG A 142 4.70 -56.71 -24.97
N ILE A 143 4.07 -56.57 -23.80
CA ILE A 143 3.09 -57.53 -23.29
C ILE A 143 1.86 -57.57 -24.20
N LEU A 144 1.42 -56.42 -24.71
CA LEU A 144 0.30 -56.34 -25.65
C LEU A 144 0.67 -56.96 -27.01
N GLU A 145 1.88 -56.71 -27.51
CA GLU A 145 2.36 -57.26 -28.78
C GLU A 145 2.62 -58.78 -28.76
N SER A 146 2.96 -59.35 -27.59
CA SER A 146 3.20 -60.80 -27.43
C SER A 146 1.92 -61.62 -27.20
N SER A 147 0.76 -60.97 -27.09
CA SER A 147 -0.54 -61.63 -27.06
C SER A 147 -1.08 -61.84 -28.50
N GLU A 148 -0.54 -62.84 -29.19
CA GLU A 148 -1.04 -63.29 -30.51
C GLU A 148 -2.41 -63.99 -30.37
N THR A 149 -3.48 -63.19 -30.32
CA THR A 149 -4.77 -63.54 -30.92
C THR A 149 -5.27 -62.30 -31.63
N GLU A 150 -5.49 -62.41 -32.95
CA GLU A 150 -6.03 -61.32 -33.77
C GLU A 150 -7.18 -60.62 -33.03
N PRO A 151 -7.06 -59.30 -32.74
CA PRO A 151 -8.18 -58.56 -32.21
C PRO A 151 -9.19 -58.47 -33.34
N ASN A 152 -10.32 -59.15 -33.18
CA ASN A 152 -11.52 -58.88 -33.95
C ASN A 152 -11.94 -57.43 -33.68
N PHE A 153 -11.39 -56.49 -34.47
CA PHE A 153 -11.83 -55.11 -34.49
C PHE A 153 -13.21 -55.05 -35.15
N GLN A 154 -14.22 -55.50 -34.41
CA GLN A 154 -15.53 -54.89 -34.58
C GLN A 154 -15.35 -53.40 -34.27
N PRO A 155 -15.80 -52.49 -35.16
CA PRO A 155 -15.81 -51.08 -34.81
C PRO A 155 -16.56 -50.96 -33.49
N LEU A 156 -15.87 -50.41 -32.48
CA LEU A 156 -16.48 -50.05 -31.21
C LEU A 156 -17.81 -49.35 -31.55
N PRO A 157 -18.93 -49.74 -30.90
CA PRO A 157 -20.14 -48.95 -30.99
C PRO A 157 -19.75 -47.50 -30.70
N THR A 158 -20.32 -46.58 -31.46
CA THR A 158 -20.22 -45.15 -31.20
C THR A 158 -20.99 -44.85 -29.92
N GLU A 159 -20.50 -45.36 -28.80
CA GLU A 159 -21.02 -45.11 -27.48
C GLU A 159 -20.46 -43.76 -27.08
N LYS A 160 -21.36 -42.77 -27.04
CA LYS A 160 -21.13 -41.48 -26.41
C LYS A 160 -20.34 -41.72 -25.15
N GLU A 161 -19.10 -41.24 -25.13
CA GLU A 161 -18.15 -41.43 -24.06
C GLU A 161 -18.74 -40.87 -22.75
N ASN A 162 -19.47 -41.71 -22.03
CA ASN A 162 -19.86 -41.46 -20.66
C ASN A 162 -18.60 -41.74 -19.83
N LYS A 163 -17.63 -40.82 -19.87
CA LYS A 163 -16.57 -40.79 -18.86
C LYS A 163 -17.29 -40.59 -17.53
N GLU A 164 -17.44 -41.68 -16.78
CA GLU A 164 -17.83 -41.59 -15.37
C GLU A 164 -16.88 -40.58 -14.73
N ILE A 165 -17.47 -39.51 -14.20
CA ILE A 165 -16.74 -38.51 -13.45
C ILE A 165 -16.07 -39.26 -12.30
N VAL A 166 -14.74 -39.32 -12.30
CA VAL A 166 -13.98 -39.81 -11.14
C VAL A 166 -14.18 -38.79 -10.04
N LYS A 167 -15.22 -39.00 -9.22
CA LYS A 167 -15.54 -38.17 -8.07
C LYS A 167 -14.59 -38.54 -6.95
N ALA A 168 -13.76 -37.61 -6.51
CA ALA A 168 -12.98 -37.82 -5.30
C ALA A 168 -13.90 -37.67 -4.07
N ASN A 169 -13.80 -38.62 -3.14
CA ASN A 169 -14.61 -38.62 -1.93
C ASN A 169 -13.86 -37.91 -0.79
N TYR A 170 -13.84 -36.58 -0.81
CA TYR A 170 -13.28 -35.76 0.27
C TYR A 170 -14.33 -35.35 1.29
N THR A 171 -13.95 -35.27 2.56
CA THR A 171 -14.82 -34.74 3.62
C THR A 171 -14.90 -33.22 3.53
N GLN A 172 -16.02 -32.64 3.99
CA GLN A 172 -16.17 -31.19 4.10
C GLN A 172 -15.04 -30.57 4.95
N GLU A 173 -14.69 -31.18 6.08
CA GLU A 173 -13.63 -30.68 6.98
C GLU A 173 -12.27 -30.60 6.28
N TYR A 174 -11.91 -31.64 5.52
CA TYR A 174 -10.67 -31.63 4.73
C TYR A 174 -10.66 -30.49 3.72
N LEU A 175 -11.79 -30.30 3.02
CA LEU A 175 -11.93 -29.26 2.01
C LEU A 175 -11.93 -27.85 2.61
N GLU A 176 -12.51 -27.65 3.79
CA GLU A 176 -12.41 -26.38 4.51
C GLU A 176 -10.97 -26.07 4.94
N LYS A 177 -10.25 -27.06 5.45
CA LYS A 177 -8.82 -26.92 5.77
C LYS A 177 -7.99 -26.65 4.52
N PHE A 178 -8.30 -27.31 3.41
CA PHE A 178 -7.68 -27.04 2.12
C PHE A 178 -7.97 -25.60 1.66
N LEU A 179 -9.21 -25.13 1.75
CA LEU A 179 -9.57 -23.74 1.41
C LEU A 179 -8.84 -22.72 2.30
N SER A 180 -8.52 -23.07 3.54
CA SER A 180 -7.80 -22.17 4.46
C SER A 180 -6.31 -21.95 4.11
N SER A 181 -5.73 -22.78 3.22
CA SER A 181 -4.35 -22.58 2.74
C SER A 181 -4.25 -21.56 1.61
N PHE A 182 -5.37 -21.19 1.01
CA PHE A 182 -5.45 -20.22 -0.08
C PHE A 182 -5.40 -18.79 0.43
N SER A 183 -4.88 -17.88 -0.40
CA SER A 183 -4.96 -16.45 -0.08
C SER A 183 -6.40 -15.95 -0.17
N ASN A 184 -6.66 -14.78 0.41
CA ASN A 184 -7.95 -14.11 0.31
C ASN A 184 -8.46 -13.95 -1.13
N ILE A 185 -7.57 -13.64 -2.08
CA ILE A 185 -7.93 -13.44 -3.49
C ILE A 185 -8.33 -14.76 -4.16
N ASP A 186 -7.61 -15.84 -3.83
CA ASP A 186 -7.91 -17.18 -4.32
C ASP A 186 -9.26 -17.66 -3.78
N VAL A 187 -9.54 -17.41 -2.49
CA VAL A 187 -10.83 -17.72 -1.87
C VAL A 187 -11.96 -16.97 -2.57
N LEU A 188 -11.77 -15.67 -2.87
CA LEU A 188 -12.76 -14.88 -3.62
C LEU A 188 -13.01 -15.45 -5.02
N TYR A 189 -11.95 -15.90 -5.72
CA TYR A 189 -12.07 -16.60 -7.01
C TYR A 189 -12.87 -17.90 -6.90
N ILE A 190 -12.58 -18.73 -5.90
CA ILE A 190 -13.31 -19.99 -5.67
C ILE A 190 -14.78 -19.72 -5.35
N ILE A 191 -15.07 -18.69 -4.56
CA ILE A 191 -16.45 -18.23 -4.30
C ILE A 191 -17.13 -17.80 -5.60
N ALA A 192 -16.44 -17.05 -6.46
CA ALA A 192 -16.96 -16.65 -7.77
C ALA A 192 -17.27 -17.87 -8.65
N VAL A 193 -16.38 -18.87 -8.71
CA VAL A 193 -16.61 -20.15 -9.39
C VAL A 193 -17.89 -20.83 -8.90
N ARG A 194 -18.06 -20.96 -7.58
CA ARG A 194 -19.27 -21.55 -6.99
C ARG A 194 -20.54 -20.79 -7.36
N LYS A 195 -20.51 -19.45 -7.32
CA LYS A 195 -21.68 -18.62 -7.66
C LYS A 195 -22.01 -18.65 -9.16
N HIS A 196 -21.01 -18.72 -10.04
CA HIS A 196 -21.25 -18.92 -11.47
C HIS A 196 -21.80 -20.32 -11.76
N HIS A 197 -21.27 -21.37 -11.10
CA HIS A 197 -21.80 -22.72 -11.19
C HIS A 197 -23.28 -22.79 -10.75
N SER A 198 -23.65 -22.18 -9.63
CA SER A 198 -25.04 -22.18 -9.16
C SER A 198 -26.01 -21.48 -10.11
N LYS A 199 -25.54 -20.46 -10.84
CA LYS A 199 -26.31 -19.76 -11.89
C LYS A 199 -26.25 -20.44 -13.26
N LYS A 200 -25.49 -21.54 -13.42
CA LYS A 200 -25.19 -22.18 -14.70
C LYS A 200 -24.63 -21.21 -15.75
N GLN A 201 -23.80 -20.27 -15.30
CA GLN A 201 -23.16 -19.27 -16.14
C GLN A 201 -21.67 -19.59 -16.28
N ALA A 202 -21.13 -19.40 -17.48
CA ALA A 202 -19.68 -19.48 -17.68
C ALA A 202 -18.97 -18.35 -16.93
N LEU A 203 -17.81 -18.64 -16.35
CA LEU A 203 -16.91 -17.60 -15.84
C LEU A 203 -15.95 -17.17 -16.95
N ARG A 204 -15.95 -15.88 -17.29
CA ARG A 204 -15.03 -15.29 -18.27
C ARG A 204 -13.75 -14.89 -17.55
N LEU A 205 -12.70 -15.69 -17.68
CA LEU A 205 -11.52 -15.55 -16.83
C LEU A 205 -10.84 -14.19 -17.01
N GLY A 206 -10.66 -13.73 -18.24
CA GLY A 206 -10.05 -12.42 -18.52
C GLY A 206 -10.84 -11.25 -17.93
N GLU A 207 -12.17 -11.29 -18.00
CA GLU A 207 -13.02 -10.24 -17.43
C GLU A 207 -13.01 -10.26 -15.90
N TYR A 208 -12.95 -11.46 -15.31
CA TYR A 208 -12.80 -11.62 -13.87
C TYR A 208 -11.45 -11.07 -13.38
N VAL A 209 -10.36 -11.33 -14.10
CA VAL A 209 -9.02 -10.80 -13.76
C VAL A 209 -9.02 -9.27 -13.78
N VAL A 210 -9.60 -8.65 -14.81
CA VAL A 210 -9.74 -7.18 -14.88
C VAL A 210 -10.55 -6.65 -13.69
N PHE A 211 -11.66 -7.33 -13.35
CA PHE A 211 -12.47 -6.97 -12.18
C PHE A 211 -11.67 -7.04 -10.87
N VAL A 212 -10.92 -8.13 -10.63
CA VAL A 212 -10.12 -8.29 -9.41
C VAL A 212 -9.03 -7.21 -9.35
N ASN A 213 -8.31 -6.99 -10.44
CA ASN A 213 -7.25 -5.98 -10.50
C ASN A 213 -7.79 -4.58 -10.14
N TYR A 214 -8.92 -4.19 -10.73
CA TYR A 214 -9.45 -2.85 -10.52
C TYR A 214 -10.15 -2.66 -9.18
N TYR A 215 -11.04 -3.59 -8.80
CA TYR A 215 -11.94 -3.40 -7.66
C TYR A 215 -11.42 -3.99 -6.34
N ILE A 216 -10.50 -4.95 -6.40
CA ILE A 216 -9.96 -5.61 -5.22
C ILE A 216 -8.53 -5.15 -4.95
N LEU A 217 -7.66 -5.21 -5.97
CA LEU A 217 -6.23 -4.89 -5.81
C LEU A 217 -5.89 -3.42 -6.04
N ASN A 218 -6.70 -2.68 -6.80
CA ASN A 218 -6.40 -1.32 -7.26
C ASN A 218 -5.10 -1.26 -8.08
N GLU A 219 -4.85 -2.27 -8.91
CA GLU A 219 -3.65 -2.39 -9.76
C GLU A 219 -4.04 -2.43 -11.25
N LYS A 220 -3.12 -1.99 -12.12
CA LYS A 220 -3.29 -2.09 -13.57
C LYS A 220 -2.94 -3.50 -14.03
N ASN A 221 -3.91 -4.13 -14.69
CA ASN A 221 -3.90 -5.41 -15.40
C ASN A 221 -2.62 -6.28 -15.25
N ASP A 222 -2.66 -7.23 -14.32
CA ASP A 222 -1.61 -8.22 -14.09
C ASP A 222 -1.95 -9.57 -14.76
N ASP A 223 -1.15 -9.97 -15.75
CA ASP A 223 -1.25 -11.27 -16.42
C ASP A 223 -1.00 -12.44 -15.45
N LEU A 224 -0.29 -12.24 -14.33
CA LEU A 224 0.01 -13.28 -13.34
C LEU A 224 -1.26 -13.83 -12.66
N LEU A 225 -2.29 -13.01 -12.47
CA LEU A 225 -3.56 -13.47 -11.88
C LEU A 225 -4.28 -14.48 -12.77
N SER A 226 -4.21 -14.31 -14.09
CA SER A 226 -4.82 -15.26 -15.02
C SER A 226 -4.16 -16.64 -14.92
N GLY A 227 -2.83 -16.68 -14.85
CA GLY A 227 -2.06 -17.92 -14.64
C GLY A 227 -2.37 -18.57 -13.30
N ARG A 228 -2.47 -17.76 -12.24
CA ARG A 228 -2.83 -18.22 -10.89
C ARG A 228 -4.21 -18.86 -10.84
N PHE A 229 -5.23 -18.21 -11.37
CA PHE A 229 -6.61 -18.73 -11.38
C PHE A 229 -6.76 -19.98 -12.27
N ASN A 230 -6.04 -20.05 -13.39
CA ASN A 230 -5.91 -21.26 -14.19
C ASN A 230 -5.31 -22.42 -13.38
N GLY A 231 -4.21 -22.17 -12.64
CA GLY A 231 -3.56 -23.17 -11.79
C GLY A 231 -4.49 -23.70 -10.70
N ILE A 232 -5.27 -22.83 -10.07
CA ILE A 232 -6.29 -23.23 -9.08
C ILE A 232 -7.36 -24.10 -9.74
N ALA A 233 -7.91 -23.67 -10.88
CA ALA A 233 -8.92 -24.44 -11.59
C ALA A 233 -8.41 -25.83 -12.01
N LEU A 234 -7.17 -25.94 -12.48
CA LEU A 234 -6.53 -27.21 -12.82
C LEU A 234 -6.33 -28.10 -11.58
N THR A 235 -5.93 -27.52 -10.46
CA THR A 235 -5.77 -28.25 -9.19
C THR A 235 -7.11 -28.79 -8.69
N LEU A 236 -8.16 -27.98 -8.73
CA LEU A 236 -9.50 -28.43 -8.34
C LEU A 236 -10.06 -29.50 -9.30
N ASN A 237 -9.67 -29.45 -10.58
CA ASN A 237 -10.02 -30.46 -11.58
C ASN A 237 -9.25 -31.77 -11.41
N SER A 238 -7.95 -31.71 -11.11
CA SER A 238 -7.18 -32.92 -10.80
C SER A 238 -7.62 -33.59 -9.49
N MET A 239 -8.10 -32.79 -8.52
CA MET A 239 -8.76 -33.29 -7.32
C MET A 239 -10.16 -33.86 -7.61
N GLY A 240 -10.72 -33.71 -8.80
CA GLY A 240 -12.07 -34.20 -9.11
C GLY A 240 -13.20 -33.47 -8.35
N VAL A 241 -12.92 -32.32 -7.74
CA VAL A 241 -13.93 -31.50 -7.02
C VAL A 241 -14.55 -30.44 -7.93
N LEU A 242 -13.94 -30.14 -9.08
CA LEU A 242 -14.41 -29.18 -10.08
C LEU A 242 -14.14 -29.72 -11.48
N ILE A 243 -15.16 -29.89 -12.32
CA ILE A 243 -14.93 -30.20 -13.75
C ILE A 243 -15.33 -29.00 -14.58
N ILE A 244 -14.37 -28.53 -15.37
CA ILE A 244 -14.57 -27.45 -16.34
C ILE A 244 -14.53 -28.05 -17.75
N ASN A 245 -15.50 -27.70 -18.58
CA ASN A 245 -15.52 -28.02 -19.99
C ASN A 245 -14.59 -27.04 -20.73
N GLN A 246 -13.38 -27.48 -21.06
CA GLN A 246 -12.32 -26.66 -21.66
C GLN A 246 -12.48 -26.44 -23.18
N ASN A 247 -13.71 -26.33 -23.68
CA ASN A 247 -13.93 -26.10 -25.11
C ASN A 247 -13.43 -24.72 -25.58
N ASP A 248 -13.28 -23.75 -24.67
CA ASP A 248 -12.70 -22.44 -24.96
C ASP A 248 -11.88 -21.94 -23.75
N PRO A 249 -10.57 -21.65 -23.91
CA PRO A 249 -9.71 -21.19 -22.82
C PRO A 249 -10.15 -19.85 -22.20
N LYS A 250 -11.02 -19.08 -22.88
CA LYS A 250 -11.58 -17.82 -22.36
C LYS A 250 -12.76 -18.03 -21.42
N TYR A 251 -13.41 -19.19 -21.47
CA TYR A 251 -14.65 -19.46 -20.75
C TYR A 251 -14.56 -20.73 -19.91
N PHE A 252 -14.73 -20.55 -18.61
CA PHE A 252 -14.84 -21.67 -17.69
C PHE A 252 -16.29 -22.08 -17.61
N ASN A 253 -16.64 -23.11 -18.38
CA ASN A 253 -17.95 -23.75 -18.36
C ASN A 253 -17.96 -24.88 -17.33
N PHE A 254 -18.67 -24.71 -16.24
CA PHE A 254 -18.67 -25.68 -15.15
C PHE A 254 -19.59 -26.86 -15.47
N LYS A 255 -19.03 -28.07 -15.56
CA LYS A 255 -19.75 -29.33 -15.77
C LYS A 255 -20.17 -29.96 -14.44
N TYR A 256 -19.31 -29.85 -13.43
CA TYR A 256 -19.51 -30.46 -12.12
C TYR A 256 -18.79 -29.65 -11.05
N LEU A 257 -19.39 -29.57 -9.86
CA LEU A 257 -18.79 -29.07 -8.65
C LEU A 257 -19.25 -29.99 -7.51
N ASP A 258 -18.30 -30.52 -6.76
CA ASP A 258 -18.58 -31.50 -5.71
C ASP A 258 -19.44 -30.93 -4.57
N GLU A 259 -20.36 -31.74 -4.03
CA GLU A 259 -21.29 -31.29 -2.99
C GLU A 259 -20.60 -30.95 -1.66
N ASN A 260 -19.60 -31.72 -1.25
CA ASN A 260 -18.85 -31.41 -0.04
C ASN A 260 -17.98 -30.17 -0.25
N PHE A 261 -17.49 -29.97 -1.47
CA PHE A 261 -16.76 -28.76 -1.82
C PHE A 261 -17.67 -27.53 -1.82
N ILE A 262 -18.91 -27.63 -2.33
CA ILE A 262 -19.91 -26.56 -2.23
C ILE A 262 -20.14 -26.18 -0.76
N LYS A 263 -20.37 -27.17 0.12
CA LYS A 263 -20.58 -26.92 1.56
C LYS A 263 -19.36 -26.25 2.20
N ALA A 264 -18.15 -26.68 1.84
CA ALA A 264 -16.92 -26.07 2.35
C ALA A 264 -16.77 -24.61 1.91
N ILE A 265 -17.06 -24.30 0.63
CA ILE A 265 -17.05 -22.92 0.12
C ILE A 265 -18.11 -22.07 0.84
N ASP A 266 -19.32 -22.62 1.06
CA ASP A 266 -20.40 -21.92 1.74
C ASP A 266 -20.07 -21.62 3.20
N ALA A 267 -19.39 -22.54 3.90
CA ALA A 267 -18.90 -22.32 5.25
C ALA A 267 -17.83 -21.20 5.30
N VAL A 268 -16.91 -21.18 4.34
CA VAL A 268 -15.91 -20.10 4.21
C VAL A 268 -16.58 -18.75 3.91
N GLU A 269 -17.54 -18.72 2.96
CA GLU A 269 -18.30 -17.52 2.61
C GLU A 269 -19.05 -16.97 3.85
N GLN A 270 -19.67 -17.84 4.64
CA GLN A 270 -20.37 -17.44 5.85
C GLN A 270 -19.43 -16.87 6.91
N ARG A 271 -18.26 -17.49 7.13
CA ARG A 271 -17.22 -16.96 8.03
C ARG A 271 -16.75 -15.57 7.61
N ILE A 272 -16.62 -15.30 6.31
CA ILE A 272 -16.26 -13.95 5.83
C ILE A 272 -17.37 -12.95 6.15
N LYS A 273 -18.65 -13.31 5.96
CA LYS A 273 -19.80 -12.45 6.27
C LYS A 273 -19.91 -12.13 7.76
N GLU A 274 -19.65 -13.10 8.62
CA GLU A 274 -19.78 -12.97 10.07
C GLU A 274 -18.53 -12.40 10.75
N GLY A 275 -17.34 -12.57 10.16
CA GLY A 275 -16.06 -12.18 10.75
C GLY A 275 -15.86 -10.67 10.91
N GLU A 276 -14.72 -10.24 11.46
CA GLU A 276 -14.45 -8.82 11.72
C GLU A 276 -13.76 -8.09 10.55
N ASN A 277 -13.25 -8.82 9.56
CA ASN A 277 -12.51 -8.25 8.43
C ASN A 277 -13.44 -7.50 7.46
N GLN A 278 -13.59 -6.18 7.68
CA GLN A 278 -14.44 -5.30 6.89
C GLN A 278 -14.06 -5.24 5.41
N GLN A 279 -12.75 -5.34 5.11
CA GLN A 279 -12.25 -5.32 3.74
C GLN A 279 -12.69 -6.57 2.96
N MET A 280 -12.59 -7.75 3.58
CA MET A 280 -13.05 -8.99 2.95
C MET A 280 -14.56 -9.02 2.75
N LYS A 281 -15.35 -8.47 3.68
CA LYS A 281 -16.80 -8.30 3.48
C LYS A 281 -17.10 -7.45 2.26
N LYS A 282 -16.43 -6.30 2.14
CA LYS A 282 -16.57 -5.40 0.99
C LYS A 282 -16.19 -6.07 -0.32
N TYR A 283 -15.13 -6.87 -0.35
CA TYR A 283 -14.76 -7.64 -1.55
C TYR A 283 -15.79 -8.71 -1.89
N LEU A 284 -16.37 -9.38 -0.90
CA LEU A 284 -17.44 -10.33 -1.12
C LEU A 284 -18.69 -9.66 -1.73
N GLU A 285 -19.05 -8.45 -1.29
CA GLU A 285 -20.12 -7.66 -1.90
C GLU A 285 -19.81 -7.30 -3.37
N TYR A 286 -18.56 -7.01 -3.69
CA TYR A 286 -18.15 -6.76 -5.08
C TYR A 286 -18.29 -8.01 -5.95
N ILE A 287 -17.93 -9.19 -5.42
CA ILE A 287 -18.15 -10.47 -6.10
C ILE A 287 -19.64 -10.71 -6.32
N ASP A 288 -20.48 -10.47 -5.30
CA ASP A 288 -21.93 -10.62 -5.41
C ASP A 288 -22.53 -9.72 -6.49
N LYS A 289 -22.06 -8.48 -6.58
CA LYS A 289 -22.42 -7.54 -7.65
C LYS A 289 -21.96 -8.04 -9.00
N TYR A 290 -20.69 -8.43 -9.14
CA TYR A 290 -20.11 -8.95 -10.38
C TYR A 290 -20.90 -10.14 -10.93
N VAL A 291 -21.22 -11.12 -10.08
CA VAL A 291 -21.96 -12.32 -10.49
C VAL A 291 -23.44 -12.02 -10.76
N SER A 292 -24.01 -10.95 -10.19
CA SER A 292 -25.44 -10.61 -10.35
C SER A 292 -25.72 -9.68 -11.51
N SER A 293 -24.83 -8.76 -11.82
CA SER A 293 -25.04 -7.76 -12.86
C SER A 293 -24.72 -8.24 -14.28
N GLY A 294 -24.22 -9.48 -14.43
CA GLY A 294 -23.87 -10.04 -15.74
C GLY A 294 -22.93 -9.12 -16.50
N PHE A 295 -21.90 -8.59 -15.81
CA PHE A 295 -20.87 -7.70 -16.34
C PHE A 295 -21.25 -6.22 -16.47
N THR A 296 -21.86 -5.63 -15.43
CA THR A 296 -21.88 -4.16 -15.26
C THR A 296 -21.57 -3.76 -13.81
N VAL A 297 -20.60 -2.87 -13.62
CA VAL A 297 -20.36 -2.22 -12.32
C VAL A 297 -20.52 -0.73 -12.56
N SER A 298 -21.48 -0.09 -11.87
CA SER A 298 -21.85 1.32 -12.05
C SER A 298 -22.39 1.68 -13.45
N GLY A 299 -23.03 0.74 -14.15
CA GLY A 299 -23.66 1.00 -15.46
C GLY A 299 -22.71 0.94 -16.66
N GLU A 300 -21.40 0.83 -16.46
CA GLU A 300 -20.42 0.57 -17.52
C GLU A 300 -20.07 -0.92 -17.57
N LYS A 301 -19.89 -1.47 -18.78
CA LYS A 301 -19.35 -2.82 -18.92
C LYS A 301 -17.86 -2.80 -18.59
N VAL A 302 -17.38 -3.80 -17.85
CA VAL A 302 -15.95 -3.97 -17.57
C VAL A 302 -15.12 -4.03 -18.88
N THR A 303 -15.73 -4.50 -19.97
CA THR A 303 -15.14 -4.52 -21.32
C THR A 303 -14.92 -3.13 -21.94
N ASP A 304 -15.66 -2.10 -21.51
CA ASP A 304 -15.53 -0.74 -22.04
C ASP A 304 -14.29 -0.01 -21.48
N TYR A 305 -13.73 -0.50 -20.37
CA TYR A 305 -12.42 -0.05 -19.87
C TYR A 305 -11.26 -0.60 -20.72
N VAL A 306 -11.36 -1.85 -21.20
CA VAL A 306 -10.33 -2.47 -22.05
C VAL A 306 -10.19 -1.75 -23.40
N LYS A 307 -11.27 -1.13 -23.91
CA LYS A 307 -11.26 -0.38 -25.17
C LYS A 307 -10.83 1.09 -25.05
N LYS A 308 -10.78 1.66 -23.85
CA LYS A 308 -10.36 3.06 -23.64
C LYS A 308 -8.84 3.24 -23.56
N GLU A 309 -8.07 2.15 -23.44
CA GLU A 309 -6.60 2.19 -23.37
C GLU A 309 -5.89 1.34 -24.46
N SER A 310 -6.59 0.95 -25.55
CA SER A 310 -5.99 0.39 -26.78
C SER A 310 -5.99 1.42 -27.91
#